data_AF-A0A933X3B4-F1
#
_entry.id   AF-A0A933X3B4-F1
#
_cell.length_a   1.000
_cell.length_b   1.000
_cell.length_c   1.000
_cell.angle_alpha   90.00
_cell.angle_beta   90.00
_cell.angle_gamma   90.00
#
_symmetry.space_group_name_H-M   'P 1'
#
loop_
_entity.id
_entity.type
_entity.pdbx_description
1 polymer ?
#
loop_
_entity_poly.entity_id
_entity_poly.type
_entity_poly.pdbx_seq_one_letter_code
_entity_poly.pdbx_strand_id
1 'polypeptide(L)'
;MPTPRFALSALFLAALFAPPAGADRLITKDGRVLECKKARAEGTGFKLTFENGAILVPDKTQIASVEIEGDMSDYVPANEDEKKKLADGFVRYQGKWLSKAAYEAELGKRFEQSKKRTADVAKHSNFANAWEKESAHFVVRSNTSPELLDYYSELLETYHALQDQRIGISPTPSFRRAKLAVNVYKSRDDFRKLAPYTGGNMPQGVLGFFIPAQRPDECSLNFFHNYEEPGQSTWVALHECTHLLTYLVDQQYDPQIWVNEGVADYFGSSKVERDKKGKLVIKPGELQTDRVLTVQQAIKGESSSTGGGGPQKGSGSRDKKLGLEGRPFTKLEQLFFLSRDEFDGFQYAHAWSFVYFLNNFENGKYQKAFDKFFKGLYTLEKGLPVEPSGRGKKVKPEDIRAYLLKKLGVKDTDELERQWRAYVEAISVAGPEARLKRGLYLMNVELDFENALDDLNAAIDGGIQSARAFAARGQSLAFTNEREKSIEDFKKAVELDPLSGRYRYLLSRALTGGLTLEGLSIDFKEAAKEANADAKREAGLASELEPENDRMREWFQHFE
;
A
#
# COMPACT_ATOMS: atom_id res chain seq x y z
N MET A 1 -6.36 3.00 15.12
CA MET A 1 -6.02 4.45 15.09
C MET A 1 -5.98 4.89 13.64
N PRO A 2 -6.47 6.07 13.26
CA PRO A 2 -6.41 6.48 11.86
C PRO A 2 -4.94 6.68 11.51
N THR A 3 -4.45 5.87 10.57
CA THR A 3 -3.24 6.17 9.83
C THR A 3 -3.39 7.59 9.28
N PRO A 4 -2.32 8.41 9.26
CA PRO A 4 -2.39 9.68 8.58
C PRO A 4 -2.62 9.36 7.11
N ARG A 5 -3.88 9.43 6.66
CA ARG A 5 -4.19 9.56 5.25
C ARG A 5 -3.43 10.81 4.84
N PHE A 6 -2.50 10.63 3.92
CA PHE A 6 -1.82 11.74 3.28
C PHE A 6 -2.90 12.71 2.81
N ALA A 7 -3.07 13.83 3.52
CA ALA A 7 -3.47 15.07 2.90
C ALA A 7 -2.28 15.54 2.04
N LEU A 8 -1.83 14.68 1.11
CA LEU A 8 -1.33 15.17 -0.15
C LEU A 8 -2.53 15.91 -0.70
N SER A 9 -2.39 17.20 -0.87
CA SER A 9 -3.34 18.06 -1.54
C SER A 9 -3.59 17.51 -2.95
N ALA A 10 -4.39 16.45 -3.06
CA ALA A 10 -5.04 16.01 -4.28
C ALA A 10 -6.20 16.98 -4.54
N LEU A 11 -5.85 18.26 -4.66
CA LEU A 11 -6.76 19.31 -5.02
C LEU A 11 -6.66 19.44 -6.54
N PHE A 12 -7.73 18.96 -7.18
CA PHE A 12 -8.16 19.23 -8.54
C PHE A 12 -7.35 18.55 -9.67
N LEU A 13 -7.65 17.27 -9.88
CA LEU A 13 -7.89 16.75 -11.23
C LEU A 13 -9.37 16.32 -11.33
N ALA A 14 -10.28 17.24 -11.01
CA ALA A 14 -11.66 17.11 -11.44
C ALA A 14 -11.70 17.27 -12.98
N ALA A 15 -12.44 16.37 -13.61
CA ALA A 15 -12.52 16.09 -15.04
C ALA A 15 -12.52 17.30 -16.01
N LEU A 16 -12.36 16.98 -17.29
CA LEU A 16 -12.42 17.85 -18.49
C LEU A 16 -13.72 18.69 -18.67
N PHE A 17 -14.56 18.82 -17.65
CA PHE A 17 -15.81 19.56 -17.67
C PHE A 17 -15.73 20.78 -16.76
N ALA A 18 -16.29 21.90 -17.21
CA ALA A 18 -16.52 23.03 -16.30
C ALA A 18 -17.43 22.53 -15.17
N PRO A 19 -17.20 22.92 -13.91
CA PRO A 19 -18.12 22.59 -12.83
C PRO A 19 -19.53 22.98 -13.29
N PRO A 20 -20.52 22.08 -13.20
CA PRO A 20 -21.86 22.43 -13.63
C PRO A 20 -22.33 23.66 -12.85
N ALA A 21 -22.85 24.66 -13.57
CA ALA A 21 -23.34 25.87 -12.94
C ALA A 21 -24.45 25.51 -11.94
N GLY A 22 -24.18 25.70 -10.64
CA GLY A 22 -25.12 25.39 -9.56
C GLY A 22 -24.85 24.08 -8.82
N ALA A 23 -23.68 23.46 -8.99
CA ALA A 23 -23.24 22.34 -8.15
C ALA A 23 -22.85 22.79 -6.74
N ASP A 24 -23.33 22.07 -5.74
CA ASP A 24 -22.90 22.21 -4.36
C ASP A 24 -21.57 21.49 -4.13
N ARG A 25 -20.78 22.02 -3.19
CA ARG A 25 -19.48 21.46 -2.83
C ARG A 25 -19.54 20.80 -1.46
N LEU A 26 -19.22 19.52 -1.43
CA LEU A 26 -19.00 18.75 -0.20
C LEU A 26 -17.51 18.63 0.05
N ILE A 27 -17.05 19.10 1.20
CA ILE A 27 -15.67 18.92 1.66
C ILE A 27 -15.68 17.80 2.69
N THR A 28 -14.96 16.71 2.42
CA THR A 28 -14.84 15.58 3.34
C THR A 28 -13.72 15.83 4.35
N LYS A 29 -13.73 15.11 5.47
CA LYS A 29 -12.66 15.22 6.49
C LYS A 29 -11.31 14.68 6.03
N ASP A 30 -11.30 13.83 5.00
CA ASP A 30 -10.07 13.39 4.34
C ASP A 30 -9.58 14.37 3.25
N GLY A 31 -10.23 15.53 3.11
CA GLY A 31 -9.77 16.63 2.26
C GLY A 31 -10.23 16.59 0.82
N ARG A 32 -11.04 15.59 0.44
CA ARG A 32 -11.67 15.53 -0.89
C ARG A 32 -12.72 16.62 -1.01
N VAL A 33 -12.86 17.15 -2.22
CA VAL A 33 -13.89 18.10 -2.61
C VAL A 33 -14.76 17.40 -3.65
N LEU A 34 -15.98 17.04 -3.26
CA LEU A 34 -16.94 16.38 -4.14
C LEU A 34 -17.93 17.43 -4.66
N GLU A 35 -18.04 17.53 -5.98
CA GLU A 35 -19.00 18.39 -6.67
C GLU A 35 -20.25 17.56 -6.95
N CYS A 36 -21.38 17.95 -6.37
CA CYS A 36 -22.66 17.28 -6.54
C CYS A 36 -23.70 18.28 -7.01
N LYS A 37 -24.73 17.85 -7.73
CA LYS A 37 -25.82 18.76 -8.16
C LYS A 37 -26.48 19.44 -6.97
N LYS A 38 -26.76 18.66 -5.93
CA LYS A 38 -27.37 19.16 -4.69
C LYS A 38 -26.85 18.37 -3.49
N ALA A 39 -26.48 19.07 -2.43
CA ALA A 39 -26.25 18.51 -1.10
C ALA A 39 -27.30 19.07 -0.14
N ARG A 40 -28.21 18.22 0.33
CA ARG A 40 -29.30 18.63 1.24
C ARG A 40 -29.24 17.83 2.52
N ALA A 41 -29.50 18.49 3.65
CA ALA A 41 -29.59 17.80 4.93
C ALA A 41 -30.76 16.80 4.89
N GLU A 42 -30.51 15.56 5.28
CA GLU A 42 -31.53 14.51 5.35
C GLU A 42 -31.25 13.65 6.59
N GLY A 43 -32.19 13.62 7.53
CA GLY A 43 -31.99 13.01 8.84
C GLY A 43 -30.79 13.60 9.57
N THR A 44 -29.88 12.73 10.01
CA THR A 44 -28.63 13.10 10.71
C THR A 44 -27.47 13.45 9.78
N GLY A 45 -27.61 13.20 8.48
CA GLY A 45 -26.58 13.39 7.47
C GLY A 45 -27.07 14.20 6.27
N PHE A 46 -26.74 13.74 5.07
CA PHE A 46 -27.01 14.46 3.83
C PHE A 46 -27.42 13.51 2.71
N LYS A 47 -28.37 13.95 1.89
CA LYS A 47 -28.60 13.41 0.56
C LYS A 47 -27.85 14.23 -0.47
N LEU A 48 -26.94 13.56 -1.16
CA LEU A 48 -26.14 14.10 -2.24
C LEU A 48 -26.71 13.61 -3.55
N THR A 49 -27.07 14.53 -4.44
CA THR A 49 -27.59 14.21 -5.77
C THR A 49 -26.50 14.45 -6.80
N PHE A 50 -26.23 13.45 -7.62
CA PHE A 50 -25.25 13.42 -8.70
C PHE A 50 -25.97 13.28 -10.05
N GLU A 51 -25.24 13.28 -11.16
CA GLU A 51 -25.81 12.98 -12.48
C GLU A 51 -26.36 11.55 -12.53
N ASN A 52 -25.62 10.59 -12.00
CA ASN A 52 -25.94 9.17 -12.15
C ASN A 52 -26.71 8.58 -10.96
N GLY A 53 -27.09 9.36 -9.96
CA GLY A 53 -27.87 8.87 -8.84
C GLY A 53 -27.81 9.75 -7.61
N ALA A 54 -28.30 9.23 -6.48
CA ALA A 54 -28.20 9.90 -5.19
C ALA A 54 -27.49 9.02 -4.18
N ILE A 55 -26.70 9.65 -3.31
CA ILE A 55 -26.00 9.02 -2.19
C ILE A 55 -26.59 9.57 -0.90
N LEU A 56 -27.08 8.68 -0.05
CA LEU A 56 -27.43 9.02 1.33
C LEU A 56 -26.19 8.81 2.20
N VAL A 57 -25.68 9.89 2.76
CA VAL A 57 -24.66 9.84 3.82
C VAL A 57 -25.40 9.86 5.15
N PRO A 58 -25.33 8.80 5.97
CA PRO A 58 -26.20 8.64 7.14
C PRO A 58 -25.88 9.65 8.26
N ASP A 59 -24.65 10.13 8.33
CA ASP A 59 -24.21 11.07 9.37
C ASP A 59 -23.12 12.04 8.84
N LYS A 60 -22.63 12.91 9.71
CA LYS A 60 -21.61 13.92 9.38
C LYS A 60 -20.18 13.46 9.67
N THR A 61 -19.96 12.17 9.96
CA THR A 61 -18.64 11.68 10.39
C THR A 61 -17.58 11.86 9.32
N GLN A 62 -17.93 11.68 8.05
CA GLN A 62 -17.03 11.87 6.90
C GLN A 62 -17.00 13.31 6.35
N ILE A 63 -17.89 14.18 6.82
CA ILE A 63 -18.14 15.50 6.23
C ILE A 63 -17.46 16.58 7.07
N ALA A 64 -16.61 17.39 6.44
CA ALA A 64 -16.02 18.58 7.04
C ALA A 64 -16.94 19.80 6.87
N SER A 65 -17.42 20.04 5.66
CA SER A 65 -18.40 21.09 5.37
C SER A 65 -19.21 20.80 4.11
N VAL A 66 -20.38 21.43 4.02
CA VAL A 66 -21.20 21.52 2.81
C VAL A 66 -21.35 22.98 2.46
N GLU A 67 -21.02 23.32 1.22
CA GLU A 67 -21.12 24.66 0.66
C GLU A 67 -22.22 24.62 -0.42
N ILE A 68 -23.37 25.22 -0.11
CA ILE A 68 -24.44 25.42 -1.10
C ILE A 68 -23.97 26.53 -2.03
N GLU A 69 -23.85 26.24 -3.32
CA GLU A 69 -23.19 27.12 -4.29
C GLU A 69 -23.96 27.22 -5.61
N GLY A 70 -23.99 28.42 -6.20
CA GLY A 70 -24.64 28.70 -7.47
C GLY A 70 -26.18 28.61 -7.44
N ASP A 71 -26.76 27.43 -7.22
CA ASP A 71 -28.21 27.25 -7.05
C ASP A 71 -28.63 27.54 -5.60
N MET A 72 -28.98 28.79 -5.34
CA MET A 72 -29.40 29.27 -4.01
C MET A 72 -30.89 29.03 -3.71
N SER A 73 -31.62 28.28 -4.56
CA SER A 73 -33.08 28.10 -4.42
C SER A 73 -33.52 27.54 -3.06
N ASP A 74 -32.69 26.70 -2.46
CA ASP A 74 -32.95 26.04 -1.17
C ASP A 74 -32.09 26.62 -0.02
N TYR A 75 -31.38 27.72 -0.27
CA TYR A 75 -30.50 28.33 0.73
C TYR A 75 -31.28 29.18 1.73
N VAL A 76 -31.08 28.93 3.02
CA VAL A 76 -31.68 29.71 4.11
C VAL A 76 -30.68 30.76 4.59
N PRO A 77 -30.91 32.07 4.34
CA PRO A 77 -30.02 33.12 4.80
C PRO A 77 -29.98 33.20 6.34
N ALA A 78 -28.78 33.31 6.89
CA ALA A 78 -28.54 33.36 8.33
C ALA A 78 -28.81 34.74 8.95
N ASN A 79 -28.87 35.80 8.14
CA ASN A 79 -29.10 37.17 8.57
C ASN A 79 -29.66 38.04 7.42
N GLU A 80 -30.06 39.28 7.74
CA GLU A 80 -30.66 40.21 6.77
C GLU A 80 -29.67 40.67 5.67
N ASP A 81 -28.36 40.66 5.92
CA ASP A 81 -27.35 40.98 4.90
C ASP A 81 -27.29 39.89 3.82
N GLU A 82 -27.31 38.61 4.22
CA GLU A 82 -27.39 37.49 3.27
C GLU A 82 -28.71 37.50 2.49
N LYS A 83 -29.83 37.80 3.16
CA LYS A 83 -31.14 37.93 2.51
C LYS A 83 -31.13 39.04 1.45
N LYS A 84 -30.49 40.17 1.73
CA LYS A 84 -30.31 41.26 0.75
C LYS A 84 -29.43 40.81 -0.42
N LYS A 85 -28.30 40.16 -0.15
CA LYS A 85 -27.40 39.64 -1.19
C LYS A 85 -28.11 38.68 -2.14
N LEU A 86 -28.94 37.77 -1.62
CA LEU A 86 -29.76 36.87 -2.43
C LEU A 86 -30.76 37.65 -3.29
N ALA A 87 -31.43 38.65 -2.73
CA ALA A 87 -32.34 39.51 -3.48
C ALA A 87 -31.62 40.29 -4.61
N ASP A 88 -30.37 40.68 -4.38
CA ASP A 88 -29.50 41.35 -5.35
C ASP A 88 -28.86 40.36 -6.36
N GLY A 89 -29.19 39.07 -6.31
CA GLY A 89 -28.72 38.05 -7.24
C GLY A 89 -27.29 37.53 -6.99
N PHE A 90 -26.76 37.72 -5.78
CA PHE A 90 -25.48 37.12 -5.37
C PHE A 90 -25.67 35.65 -5.01
N VAL A 91 -24.60 34.88 -5.24
CA VAL A 91 -24.50 33.46 -4.93
C VAL A 91 -23.29 33.19 -4.04
N ARG A 92 -23.27 32.04 -3.38
CA ARG A 92 -22.14 31.57 -2.58
C ARG A 92 -21.16 30.78 -3.45
N TYR A 93 -19.86 30.96 -3.18
CA TYR A 93 -18.77 30.17 -3.76
C TYR A 93 -17.54 30.18 -2.85
N GLN A 94 -17.03 29.01 -2.44
CA GLN A 94 -15.87 28.84 -1.56
C GLN A 94 -15.90 29.70 -0.30
N GLY A 95 -17.05 29.73 0.37
CA GLY A 95 -17.21 30.56 1.56
C GLY A 95 -17.36 32.07 1.32
N LYS A 96 -17.44 32.53 0.06
CA LYS A 96 -17.58 33.95 -0.32
C LYS A 96 -18.92 34.22 -1.02
N TRP A 97 -19.37 35.47 -0.98
CA TRP A 97 -20.50 35.97 -1.76
C TRP A 97 -19.98 36.60 -3.05
N LEU A 98 -20.48 36.14 -4.19
CA LEU A 98 -20.12 36.62 -5.52
C LEU A 98 -21.38 37.07 -6.27
N SER A 99 -21.28 38.11 -7.08
CA SER A 99 -22.33 38.35 -8.09
C SER A 99 -22.36 37.18 -9.06
N LYS A 100 -23.51 36.93 -9.70
CA LYS A 100 -23.64 35.84 -10.68
C LYS A 100 -22.53 35.88 -11.76
N ALA A 101 -22.22 37.06 -12.28
CA ALA A 101 -21.15 37.23 -13.27
C ALA A 101 -19.74 36.93 -12.71
N ALA A 102 -19.45 37.31 -11.46
CA ALA A 102 -18.17 37.00 -10.82
C ALA A 102 -18.03 35.50 -10.52
N TYR A 103 -19.13 34.84 -10.15
CA TYR A 103 -19.18 33.38 -9.98
C TYR A 103 -18.90 32.65 -11.29
N GLU A 104 -19.59 33.00 -12.37
CA GLU A 104 -19.36 32.42 -13.71
C GLU A 104 -17.92 32.62 -14.18
N ALA A 105 -17.32 33.80 -13.91
CA ALA A 105 -15.92 34.07 -14.24
C ALA A 105 -14.94 33.18 -13.45
N GLU A 106 -15.19 32.95 -12.16
CA GLU A 106 -14.34 32.07 -11.33
C GLU A 106 -14.47 30.60 -11.75
N LEU A 107 -15.68 30.13 -12.10
CA LEU A 107 -15.88 28.80 -12.69
C LEU A 107 -15.06 28.64 -13.98
N GLY A 108 -15.12 29.64 -14.87
CA GLY A 108 -14.34 29.64 -16.12
C GLY A 108 -12.83 29.59 -15.87
N LYS A 109 -12.32 30.37 -14.89
CA LYS A 109 -10.90 30.36 -14.53
C LYS A 109 -10.44 29.00 -14.03
N ARG A 110 -11.24 28.32 -13.20
CA ARG A 110 -10.91 26.99 -12.68
C ARG A 110 -10.96 25.92 -13.75
N PHE A 111 -11.96 25.98 -14.60
CA PHE A 111 -12.04 25.09 -15.75
C PHE A 111 -10.76 25.16 -16.59
N GLU A 112 -10.29 26.37 -16.89
CA GLU A 112 -9.03 26.56 -17.63
C GLU A 112 -7.79 26.07 -16.86
N GLN A 113 -7.76 26.23 -15.52
CA GLN A 113 -6.68 25.68 -14.69
C GLN A 113 -6.68 24.15 -14.68
N SER A 114 -7.83 23.50 -14.48
CA SER A 114 -7.96 22.04 -14.50
C SER A 114 -7.63 21.47 -15.88
N LYS A 115 -8.09 22.12 -16.95
CA LYS A 115 -7.76 21.74 -18.32
C LYS A 115 -6.25 21.78 -18.59
N LYS A 116 -5.57 22.84 -18.14
CA LYS A 116 -4.10 22.94 -18.25
C LYS A 116 -3.38 21.85 -17.46
N ARG A 117 -3.80 21.61 -16.22
CA ARG A 117 -3.26 20.55 -15.35
C ARG A 117 -3.44 19.17 -15.98
N THR A 118 -4.63 18.87 -16.50
CA THR A 118 -4.96 17.61 -17.16
C THR A 118 -4.13 17.42 -18.43
N ALA A 119 -3.98 18.46 -19.24
CA ALA A 119 -3.13 18.40 -20.43
C ALA A 119 -1.65 18.16 -20.07
N ASP A 120 -1.17 18.77 -18.99
CA ASP A 120 0.17 18.55 -18.47
C ASP A 120 0.35 17.10 -17.97
N VAL A 121 -0.57 16.59 -17.17
CA VAL A 121 -0.55 15.19 -16.71
C VAL A 121 -0.62 14.20 -17.88
N ALA A 122 -1.49 14.45 -18.87
CA ALA A 122 -1.61 13.62 -20.06
C ALA A 122 -0.30 13.56 -20.86
N LYS A 123 0.43 14.68 -20.97
CA LYS A 123 1.73 14.76 -21.64
C LYS A 123 2.78 13.85 -21.00
N HIS A 124 2.73 13.72 -19.67
CA HIS A 124 3.67 12.93 -18.87
C HIS A 124 3.15 11.53 -18.50
N SER A 125 1.92 11.19 -18.93
CA SER A 125 1.26 9.92 -18.64
C SER A 125 1.97 8.70 -19.28
N ASN A 126 2.63 8.91 -20.43
CA ASN A 126 3.55 7.92 -21.00
C ASN A 126 4.89 7.97 -20.26
N PHE A 127 5.34 6.84 -19.70
CA PHE A 127 6.58 6.77 -18.93
C PHE A 127 7.84 7.18 -19.72
N ALA A 128 7.81 7.07 -21.05
CA ALA A 128 8.89 7.58 -21.90
C ALA A 128 9.08 9.10 -21.75
N ASN A 129 8.00 9.83 -21.44
CA ASN A 129 7.98 11.27 -21.17
C ASN A 129 7.71 11.56 -19.67
N ALA A 130 7.99 10.62 -18.77
CA ALA A 130 7.77 10.80 -17.33
C ALA A 130 8.43 12.09 -16.79
N TRP A 131 7.86 12.66 -15.73
CA TRP A 131 8.58 13.67 -14.97
C TRP A 131 9.83 13.05 -14.35
N GLU A 132 10.86 13.87 -14.18
CA GLU A 132 12.15 13.47 -13.64
C GLU A 132 12.63 14.49 -12.61
N LYS A 133 13.22 14.00 -11.52
CA LYS A 133 13.84 14.82 -10.49
C LYS A 133 15.15 14.19 -10.03
N GLU A 134 16.22 14.97 -10.14
CA GLU A 134 17.53 14.60 -9.60
C GLU A 134 17.68 15.08 -8.15
N SER A 135 18.29 14.23 -7.32
CA SER A 135 18.62 14.52 -5.93
C SER A 135 20.10 14.21 -5.65
N ALA A 136 20.50 14.12 -4.37
CA ALA A 136 21.89 13.88 -4.00
C ALA A 136 22.37 12.48 -4.39
N HIS A 137 21.49 11.48 -4.39
CA HIS A 137 21.83 10.08 -4.66
C HIS A 137 20.98 9.44 -5.75
N PHE A 138 19.85 10.04 -6.14
CA PHE A 138 18.87 9.43 -7.04
C PHE A 138 18.51 10.29 -8.25
N VAL A 139 18.10 9.62 -9.33
CA VAL A 139 17.25 10.19 -10.39
C VAL A 139 15.91 9.50 -10.30
N VAL A 140 14.89 10.21 -9.80
CA VAL A 140 13.54 9.66 -9.67
C VAL A 140 12.75 10.04 -10.92
N ARG A 141 12.12 9.05 -11.55
CA ARG A 141 11.24 9.21 -12.70
C ARG A 141 9.86 8.71 -12.35
N SER A 142 8.83 9.45 -12.73
CA SER A 142 7.45 9.02 -12.52
C SER A 142 6.48 9.57 -13.56
N ASN A 143 5.51 8.73 -13.96
CA ASN A 143 4.34 9.15 -14.72
C ASN A 143 3.08 9.30 -13.85
N THR A 144 3.27 9.47 -12.52
CA THR A 144 2.19 9.70 -11.55
C THR A 144 1.77 11.19 -11.55
N SER A 145 2.50 12.01 -10.80
CA SER A 145 2.34 13.45 -10.69
C SER A 145 3.63 14.09 -10.14
N PRO A 146 3.82 15.42 -10.28
CA PRO A 146 4.93 16.14 -9.67
C PRO A 146 4.98 16.01 -8.13
N GLU A 147 3.83 15.92 -7.47
CA GLU A 147 3.74 15.84 -6.00
C GLU A 147 4.24 14.47 -5.48
N LEU A 148 3.87 13.39 -6.16
CA LEU A 148 4.37 12.06 -5.82
C LEU A 148 5.85 11.90 -6.19
N LEU A 149 6.29 12.50 -7.29
CA LEU A 149 7.72 12.60 -7.63
C LEU A 149 8.50 13.27 -6.48
N ASP A 150 8.03 14.43 -6.00
CA ASP A 150 8.65 15.15 -4.89
C ASP A 150 8.68 14.33 -3.61
N TYR A 151 7.56 13.67 -3.28
CA TYR A 151 7.44 12.79 -2.11
C TYR A 151 8.47 11.66 -2.14
N TYR A 152 8.56 10.90 -3.24
CA TYR A 152 9.49 9.78 -3.32
C TYR A 152 10.96 10.23 -3.38
N SER A 153 11.27 11.36 -4.01
CA SER A 153 12.61 11.95 -3.95
C SER A 153 12.99 12.31 -2.50
N GLU A 154 12.09 12.94 -1.74
CA GLU A 154 12.35 13.27 -0.33
C GLU A 154 12.47 12.00 0.54
N LEU A 155 11.58 11.03 0.33
CA LEU A 155 11.53 9.77 1.08
C LEU A 155 12.85 9.00 0.95
N LEU A 156 13.32 8.80 -0.28
CA LEU A 156 14.51 7.99 -0.55
C LEU A 156 15.80 8.68 -0.11
N GLU A 157 15.89 10.00 -0.20
CA GLU A 157 17.02 10.75 0.38
C GLU A 157 17.05 10.68 1.90
N THR A 158 15.88 10.82 2.54
CA THR A 158 15.75 10.67 3.99
C THR A 158 16.15 9.26 4.42
N TYR A 159 15.75 8.26 3.65
CA TYR A 159 16.07 6.86 3.92
C TYR A 159 17.55 6.53 3.66
N HIS A 160 18.15 7.06 2.60
CA HIS A 160 19.58 6.94 2.32
C HIS A 160 20.40 7.50 3.49
N ALA A 161 20.09 8.70 3.97
CA ALA A 161 20.79 9.30 5.10
C ALA A 161 20.71 8.44 6.38
N LEU A 162 19.54 7.87 6.65
CA LEU A 162 19.32 6.95 7.76
C LEU A 162 20.18 5.68 7.62
N GLN A 163 20.21 5.06 6.44
CA GLN A 163 20.98 3.85 6.19
C GLN A 163 22.49 4.12 6.20
N ASP A 164 22.94 5.22 5.59
CA ASP A 164 24.36 5.59 5.61
C ASP A 164 24.88 5.75 7.04
N GLN A 165 24.09 6.40 7.91
CA GLN A 165 24.42 6.49 9.33
C GLN A 165 24.51 5.10 10.01
N ARG A 166 23.67 4.14 9.62
CA ARG A 166 23.60 2.81 10.24
C ARG A 166 24.72 1.87 9.75
N ILE A 167 24.85 1.72 8.44
CA ILE A 167 25.72 0.70 7.82
C ILE A 167 26.96 1.27 7.15
N GLY A 168 26.98 2.57 6.83
CA GLY A 168 28.07 3.20 6.07
C GLY A 168 28.06 2.76 4.61
N ILE A 169 27.42 3.56 3.76
CA ILE A 169 27.30 3.28 2.33
C ILE A 169 28.60 3.75 1.65
N SER A 170 29.38 2.80 1.14
CA SER A 170 30.69 3.07 0.54
C SER A 170 30.85 2.42 -0.85
N PRO A 171 30.09 2.87 -1.85
CA PRO A 171 30.13 2.29 -3.18
C PRO A 171 31.48 2.47 -3.88
N THR A 172 31.69 1.66 -4.91
CA THR A 172 32.81 1.80 -5.84
C THR A 172 32.83 3.20 -6.49
N PRO A 173 33.99 3.67 -6.98
CA PRO A 173 34.08 5.01 -7.55
C PRO A 173 33.11 5.29 -8.71
N SER A 174 32.75 4.28 -9.52
CA SER A 174 31.75 4.43 -10.59
C SER A 174 30.37 4.71 -10.02
N PHE A 175 29.92 3.90 -9.06
CA PHE A 175 28.64 4.06 -8.40
C PHE A 175 28.57 5.34 -7.56
N ARG A 176 29.66 5.75 -6.91
CA ARG A 176 29.72 6.99 -6.12
C ARG A 176 29.52 8.25 -6.97
N ARG A 177 29.92 8.23 -8.25
CA ARG A 177 29.73 9.36 -9.18
C ARG A 177 28.39 9.34 -9.88
N ALA A 178 27.65 8.25 -9.79
CA ALA A 178 26.37 8.10 -10.44
C ALA A 178 25.22 8.44 -9.49
N LYS A 179 24.08 8.81 -10.09
CA LYS A 179 22.80 8.91 -9.41
C LYS A 179 21.99 7.67 -9.79
N LEU A 180 21.37 7.03 -8.81
CA LEU A 180 20.70 5.75 -9.02
C LEU A 180 19.28 5.97 -9.52
N ALA A 181 18.91 5.22 -10.57
CA ALA A 181 17.59 5.35 -11.16
C ALA A 181 16.50 4.77 -10.24
N VAL A 182 15.41 5.52 -10.10
CA VAL A 182 14.19 5.09 -9.40
C VAL A 182 13.01 5.34 -10.31
N ASN A 183 12.28 4.28 -10.65
CA ASN A 183 11.13 4.32 -11.54
C ASN A 183 9.85 4.06 -10.75
N VAL A 184 8.99 5.08 -10.68
CA VAL A 184 7.70 5.02 -9.98
C VAL A 184 6.55 5.08 -11.00
N TYR A 185 5.88 3.96 -11.20
CA TYR A 185 4.80 3.85 -12.18
C TYR A 185 3.45 4.25 -11.59
N LYS A 186 2.58 4.86 -12.41
CA LYS A 186 1.25 5.32 -12.00
C LYS A 186 0.26 4.21 -11.70
N SER A 187 0.55 2.98 -12.10
CA SER A 187 -0.33 1.85 -11.84
C SER A 187 0.46 0.56 -11.87
N ARG A 188 -0.13 -0.50 -11.31
CA ARG A 188 0.41 -1.85 -11.43
C ARG A 188 0.51 -2.29 -12.89
N ASP A 189 -0.45 -1.91 -13.73
CA ASP A 189 -0.45 -2.27 -15.15
C ASP A 189 0.74 -1.63 -15.89
N ASP A 190 1.00 -0.35 -15.64
CA ASP A 190 2.16 0.35 -16.19
C ASP A 190 3.45 -0.29 -15.70
N PHE A 191 3.55 -0.57 -14.40
CA PHE A 191 4.71 -1.26 -13.84
C PHE A 191 4.95 -2.63 -14.50
N ARG A 192 3.91 -3.45 -14.65
CA ARG A 192 4.02 -4.77 -15.29
C ARG A 192 4.41 -4.69 -16.77
N LYS A 193 3.94 -3.66 -17.48
CA LYS A 193 4.19 -3.48 -18.92
C LYS A 193 5.52 -2.78 -19.22
N LEU A 194 5.94 -1.85 -18.38
CA LEU A 194 7.00 -0.88 -18.67
C LEU A 194 8.24 -1.07 -17.80
N ALA A 195 8.14 -1.74 -16.65
CA ALA A 195 9.32 -1.98 -15.83
C ALA A 195 10.28 -2.93 -16.54
N PRO A 196 11.61 -2.70 -16.43
CA PRO A 196 12.64 -3.47 -17.13
C PRO A 196 12.87 -4.84 -16.48
N TYR A 197 11.80 -5.61 -16.28
CA TYR A 197 11.85 -6.92 -15.65
C TYR A 197 12.46 -7.96 -16.59
N THR A 198 13.55 -8.58 -16.16
CA THR A 198 14.35 -9.50 -16.98
C THR A 198 14.00 -10.98 -16.77
N GLY A 199 13.12 -11.30 -15.81
CA GLY A 199 12.71 -12.68 -15.48
C GLY A 199 11.59 -13.24 -16.35
N GLY A 200 11.35 -12.71 -17.55
CA GLY A 200 10.21 -13.08 -18.40
C GLY A 200 8.91 -12.40 -17.96
N ASN A 201 7.84 -13.17 -17.76
CA ASN A 201 6.58 -12.62 -17.26
C ASN A 201 6.66 -12.35 -15.76
N MET A 202 6.45 -11.10 -15.36
CA MET A 202 6.45 -10.71 -13.96
C MET A 202 5.34 -11.46 -13.18
N PRO A 203 5.65 -12.18 -12.08
CA PRO A 203 4.64 -12.83 -11.25
C PRO A 203 3.60 -11.83 -10.72
N GLN A 204 2.36 -12.27 -10.51
CA GLN A 204 1.26 -11.37 -10.12
C GLN A 204 1.43 -10.76 -8.73
N GLY A 205 2.16 -11.39 -7.81
CA GLY A 205 2.38 -10.88 -6.45
C GLY A 205 3.47 -9.81 -6.34
N VAL A 206 4.26 -9.56 -7.39
CA VAL A 206 5.39 -8.60 -7.32
C VAL A 206 4.87 -7.17 -7.23
N LEU A 207 5.31 -6.45 -6.19
CA LEU A 207 4.92 -5.05 -5.92
C LEU A 207 6.02 -4.03 -6.29
N GLY A 208 7.26 -4.49 -6.30
CA GLY A 208 8.44 -3.74 -6.69
C GLY A 208 9.64 -4.68 -6.81
N PHE A 209 10.75 -4.17 -7.33
CA PHE A 209 12.03 -4.87 -7.31
C PHE A 209 13.19 -3.90 -7.52
N PHE A 210 14.34 -4.26 -6.96
CA PHE A 210 15.65 -3.70 -7.30
C PHE A 210 16.36 -4.56 -8.35
N ILE A 211 16.94 -3.94 -9.38
CA ILE A 211 17.85 -4.57 -10.34
C ILE A 211 19.30 -4.25 -9.95
N PRO A 212 20.09 -5.23 -9.44
CA PRO A 212 21.53 -5.09 -9.32
C PRO A 212 22.21 -5.22 -10.69
N ALA A 213 23.21 -4.37 -10.97
CA ALA A 213 23.95 -4.40 -12.22
C ALA A 213 25.41 -3.98 -12.05
N GLN A 214 26.28 -4.38 -12.98
CA GLN A 214 27.71 -4.03 -12.92
C GLN A 214 27.98 -2.56 -13.23
N ARG A 215 27.08 -1.93 -13.99
CA ARG A 215 27.15 -0.51 -14.33
C ARG A 215 26.01 0.25 -13.64
N PRO A 216 26.27 1.46 -13.11
CA PRO A 216 25.26 2.19 -12.35
C PRO A 216 24.08 2.66 -13.22
N ASP A 217 24.28 2.88 -14.53
CA ASP A 217 23.23 3.24 -15.50
C ASP A 217 22.25 2.08 -15.79
N GLU A 218 22.59 0.86 -15.40
CA GLU A 218 21.74 -0.33 -15.51
C GLU A 218 21.05 -0.69 -14.18
N CYS A 219 21.47 -0.07 -13.06
CA CYS A 219 20.85 -0.29 -11.76
C CYS A 219 19.57 0.54 -11.64
N SER A 220 18.49 -0.09 -11.20
CA SER A 220 17.23 0.63 -10.99
C SER A 220 16.39 0.04 -9.85
N LEU A 221 15.71 0.93 -9.14
CA LEU A 221 14.63 0.62 -8.22
C LEU A 221 13.30 0.82 -8.95
N ASN A 222 12.41 -0.17 -8.95
CA ASN A 222 11.19 -0.15 -9.76
C ASN A 222 9.97 -0.54 -8.90
N PHE A 223 8.95 0.30 -8.85
CA PHE A 223 7.69 0.01 -8.16
C PHE A 223 6.56 0.91 -8.66
N PHE A 224 5.31 0.62 -8.29
CA PHE A 224 4.17 1.49 -8.62
C PHE A 224 3.59 2.18 -7.39
N HIS A 225 2.95 3.32 -7.63
CA HIS A 225 2.11 3.96 -6.63
C HIS A 225 0.72 3.31 -6.63
N ASN A 226 0.35 2.72 -5.48
CA ASN A 226 -0.96 2.20 -5.21
C ASN A 226 -1.78 3.33 -4.55
N TYR A 227 -2.61 4.01 -5.33
CA TYR A 227 -3.46 5.09 -4.84
C TYR A 227 -4.45 4.62 -3.78
N GLU A 228 -4.86 3.35 -3.81
CA GLU A 228 -5.79 2.80 -2.85
C GLU A 228 -5.11 2.47 -1.51
N GLU A 229 -3.84 2.07 -1.57
CA GLU A 229 -3.01 1.77 -0.39
C GLU A 229 -1.63 2.44 -0.49
N PRO A 230 -1.52 3.77 -0.37
CA PRO A 230 -0.25 4.49 -0.52
C PRO A 230 0.84 4.04 0.47
N GLY A 231 0.42 3.53 1.64
CA GLY A 231 1.29 2.92 2.63
C GLY A 231 2.01 1.68 2.10
N GLN A 232 1.37 0.89 1.23
CA GLN A 232 2.00 -0.26 0.58
C GLN A 232 3.14 0.19 -0.33
N SER A 233 2.93 1.21 -1.16
CA SER A 233 3.99 1.74 -2.02
C SER A 233 5.15 2.34 -1.23
N THR A 234 4.87 2.97 -0.08
CA THR A 234 5.92 3.44 0.83
C THR A 234 6.70 2.27 1.43
N TRP A 235 6.01 1.21 1.88
CA TRP A 235 6.65 -0.01 2.37
C TRP A 235 7.54 -0.66 1.30
N VAL A 236 7.04 -0.82 0.06
CA VAL A 236 7.81 -1.35 -1.08
C VAL A 236 9.02 -0.47 -1.39
N ALA A 237 8.83 0.85 -1.46
CA ALA A 237 9.92 1.78 -1.78
C ALA A 237 11.07 1.65 -0.78
N LEU A 238 10.77 1.59 0.52
CA LEU A 238 11.78 1.42 1.57
C LEU A 238 12.37 0.01 1.59
N HIS A 239 11.55 -1.03 1.43
CA HIS A 239 11.98 -2.44 1.34
C HIS A 239 13.01 -2.62 0.23
N GLU A 240 12.63 -2.29 -1.00
CA GLU A 240 13.46 -2.47 -2.19
C GLU A 240 14.67 -1.51 -2.20
N CYS A 241 14.52 -0.30 -1.65
CA CYS A 241 15.67 0.59 -1.45
C CYS A 241 16.68 0.01 -0.44
N THR A 242 16.25 -0.82 0.52
CA THR A 242 17.18 -1.53 1.42
C THR A 242 18.11 -2.46 0.65
N HIS A 243 17.59 -3.21 -0.32
CA HIS A 243 18.41 -4.06 -1.19
C HIS A 243 19.39 -3.22 -2.03
N LEU A 244 18.91 -2.10 -2.59
CA LEU A 244 19.78 -1.18 -3.33
C LEU A 244 20.91 -0.63 -2.45
N LEU A 245 20.60 -0.11 -1.26
CA LEU A 245 21.58 0.54 -0.40
C LEU A 245 22.57 -0.47 0.21
N THR A 246 22.12 -1.68 0.52
CA THR A 246 23.03 -2.74 0.95
C THR A 246 23.92 -3.25 -0.19
N TYR A 247 23.41 -3.31 -1.42
CA TYR A 247 24.21 -3.60 -2.60
C TYR A 247 25.30 -2.55 -2.84
N LEU A 248 25.06 -1.28 -2.49
CA LEU A 248 26.07 -0.22 -2.58
C LEU A 248 27.21 -0.37 -1.55
N VAL A 249 27.04 -1.18 -0.50
CA VAL A 249 28.12 -1.46 0.46
C VAL A 249 29.16 -2.38 -0.16
N ASP A 250 28.72 -3.49 -0.77
CA ASP A 250 29.58 -4.41 -1.54
C ASP A 250 28.77 -5.05 -2.70
N GLN A 251 29.02 -4.60 -3.92
CA GLN A 251 28.30 -5.01 -5.14
C GLN A 251 28.57 -6.47 -5.55
N GLN A 252 29.52 -7.14 -4.90
CA GLN A 252 29.83 -8.54 -5.12
C GLN A 252 29.25 -9.44 -4.03
N TYR A 253 28.73 -8.88 -2.94
CA TYR A 253 28.19 -9.68 -1.86
C TYR A 253 26.80 -10.22 -2.20
N ASP A 254 26.66 -11.54 -2.09
CA ASP A 254 25.41 -12.29 -2.23
C ASP A 254 24.88 -12.60 -0.82
N PRO A 255 23.87 -11.86 -0.32
CA PRO A 255 23.43 -11.92 1.06
C PRO A 255 22.50 -13.11 1.32
N GLN A 256 22.61 -13.71 2.50
CA GLN A 256 21.72 -14.81 2.89
C GLN A 256 20.27 -14.35 3.06
N ILE A 257 19.33 -15.17 2.59
CA ILE A 257 17.95 -14.73 2.34
C ILE A 257 17.24 -14.16 3.58
N TRP A 258 17.35 -14.82 4.74
CA TRP A 258 16.62 -14.40 5.95
C TRP A 258 17.05 -13.02 6.44
N VAL A 259 18.34 -12.69 6.37
CA VAL A 259 18.87 -11.40 6.85
C VAL A 259 18.61 -10.33 5.81
N ASN A 260 18.73 -10.66 4.53
CA ASN A 260 18.45 -9.73 3.45
C ASN A 260 16.98 -9.28 3.45
N GLU A 261 16.06 -10.24 3.45
CA GLU A 261 14.61 -9.97 3.41
C GLU A 261 14.08 -9.52 4.76
N GLY A 262 14.52 -10.13 5.87
CA GLY A 262 14.06 -9.76 7.21
C GLY A 262 14.42 -8.32 7.59
N VAL A 263 15.61 -7.85 7.19
CA VAL A 263 16.02 -6.45 7.42
C VAL A 263 15.31 -5.52 6.45
N ALA A 264 15.21 -5.88 5.16
CA ALA A 264 14.44 -5.08 4.21
C ALA A 264 12.99 -4.89 4.66
N ASP A 265 12.34 -5.93 5.16
CA ASP A 265 10.97 -5.87 5.63
C ASP A 265 10.83 -5.08 6.96
N TYR A 266 11.80 -5.21 7.87
CA TYR A 266 11.86 -4.41 9.10
C TYR A 266 11.93 -2.90 8.79
N PHE A 267 12.66 -2.51 7.75
CA PHE A 267 12.71 -1.11 7.33
C PHE A 267 11.58 -0.71 6.39
N GLY A 268 11.08 -1.62 5.56
CA GLY A 268 9.85 -1.41 4.80
C GLY A 268 8.72 -1.02 5.74
N SER A 269 8.65 -1.68 6.90
CA SER A 269 7.70 -1.39 7.98
C SER A 269 8.03 -0.13 8.79
N SER A 270 8.75 0.85 8.24
CA SER A 270 9.00 2.11 8.95
C SER A 270 7.76 2.98 9.08
N LYS A 271 7.62 3.66 10.21
CA LYS A 271 6.69 4.78 10.35
C LYS A 271 7.28 6.02 9.68
N VAL A 272 6.56 6.57 8.71
CA VAL A 272 6.93 7.79 7.98
C VAL A 272 6.01 8.93 8.41
N GLU A 273 6.56 10.02 8.91
CA GLU A 273 5.81 11.19 9.38
C GLU A 273 6.50 12.49 8.98
N ARG A 274 5.77 13.61 8.93
CA ARG A 274 6.38 14.94 8.78
C ARG A 274 6.64 15.58 10.15
N ASP A 275 7.82 16.16 10.32
CA ASP A 275 8.14 16.94 11.51
C ASP A 275 7.40 18.29 11.53
N LYS A 276 7.60 19.08 12.59
CA LYS A 276 6.98 20.42 12.73
C LYS A 276 7.36 21.41 11.63
N LYS A 277 8.42 21.13 10.85
CA LYS A 277 8.89 21.94 9.73
C LYS A 277 8.45 21.38 8.38
N GLY A 278 7.65 20.30 8.38
CA GLY A 278 7.17 19.64 7.19
C GLY A 278 8.16 18.69 6.53
N LYS A 279 9.31 18.37 7.14
CA LYS A 279 10.27 17.41 6.58
C LYS A 279 9.92 15.97 6.95
N LEU A 280 10.15 15.03 6.04
CA LEU A 280 9.98 13.61 6.34
C LEU A 280 10.96 13.12 7.41
N VAL A 281 10.43 12.30 8.33
CA VAL A 281 11.15 11.58 9.37
C VAL A 281 10.73 10.12 9.29
N ILE A 282 11.73 9.22 9.27
CA ILE A 282 11.53 7.77 9.18
C ILE A 282 11.93 7.15 10.51
N LYS A 283 11.00 6.41 11.13
CA LYS A 283 11.23 5.61 12.34
C LYS A 283 11.13 4.12 11.98
N PRO A 284 12.25 3.39 11.92
CA PRO A 284 12.28 1.99 11.50
C PRO A 284 11.48 1.04 12.39
N GLY A 285 10.94 -0.01 11.78
CA GLY A 285 10.43 -1.18 12.50
C GLY A 285 9.14 -0.95 13.26
N GLU A 286 8.10 -0.45 12.62
CA GLU A 286 6.75 -0.47 13.19
C GLU A 286 6.24 -1.92 13.30
N LEU A 287 5.62 -2.24 14.42
CA LEU A 287 5.12 -3.58 14.72
C LEU A 287 4.15 -4.07 13.63
N GLN A 288 4.49 -5.19 13.00
CA GLN A 288 3.65 -5.89 12.03
C GLN A 288 2.83 -6.98 12.74
N THR A 289 1.65 -6.62 13.24
CA THR A 289 0.78 -7.50 14.04
C THR A 289 0.34 -8.78 13.30
N ASP A 290 0.14 -8.69 12.00
CA ASP A 290 -0.11 -9.81 11.08
C ASP A 290 1.02 -10.85 11.10
N ARG A 291 2.28 -10.41 11.05
CA ARG A 291 3.45 -11.29 11.11
C ARG A 291 3.61 -11.92 12.49
N VAL A 292 3.43 -11.13 13.55
CA VAL A 292 3.43 -11.64 14.92
C VAL A 292 2.36 -12.72 15.09
N LEU A 293 1.13 -12.48 14.62
CA LEU A 293 0.04 -13.46 14.68
C LEU A 293 0.42 -14.76 13.96
N THR A 294 0.99 -14.67 12.76
CA THR A 294 1.47 -15.84 11.99
C THR A 294 2.48 -16.65 12.78
N VAL A 295 3.48 -16.01 13.37
CA VAL A 295 4.51 -16.69 14.15
C VAL A 295 3.93 -17.28 15.44
N GLN A 296 3.06 -16.55 16.15
CA GLN A 296 2.38 -17.05 17.35
C GLN A 296 1.51 -18.28 17.08
N GLN A 297 0.78 -18.31 15.95
CA GLN A 297 -0.01 -19.48 15.57
C GLN A 297 0.87 -20.68 15.24
N ALA A 298 2.01 -20.46 14.57
CA ALA A 298 2.97 -21.52 14.28
C ALA A 298 3.55 -22.14 15.58
N ILE A 299 3.90 -21.31 16.57
CA ILE A 299 4.37 -21.78 17.89
C ILE A 299 3.30 -22.61 18.61
N LYS A 300 2.04 -22.15 18.59
CA LYS A 300 0.91 -22.88 19.20
C LYS A 300 0.64 -24.21 18.50
N GLY A 301 0.75 -24.26 17.17
CA GLY A 301 0.56 -25.47 16.37
C GLY A 301 1.56 -26.59 16.69
N GLU A 302 2.82 -26.24 17.00
CA GLU A 302 3.81 -27.20 17.52
C GLU A 302 3.38 -27.80 18.86
N SER A 303 2.83 -26.97 19.76
CA SER A 303 2.41 -27.42 21.11
C SER A 303 1.23 -28.41 21.07
N SER A 304 0.38 -28.32 20.04
CA SER A 304 -0.75 -29.25 19.84
C SER A 304 -0.38 -30.53 19.08
N SER A 305 0.80 -30.62 18.47
CA SER A 305 1.20 -31.73 17.58
C SER A 305 2.23 -32.70 18.22
N THR A 306 2.25 -32.83 19.55
CA THR A 306 3.11 -33.78 20.29
C THR A 306 2.68 -35.25 20.13
N GLY A 307 2.32 -35.67 18.92
CA GLY A 307 2.09 -37.03 18.48
C GLY A 307 2.76 -37.29 17.13
N GLY A 308 4.07 -37.53 17.15
CA GLY A 308 4.82 -38.29 16.14
C GLY A 308 4.85 -37.76 14.69
N GLY A 309 5.87 -36.98 14.36
CA GLY A 309 6.25 -36.72 12.96
C GLY A 309 7.70 -36.24 12.87
N GLY A 310 8.61 -37.13 12.43
CA GLY A 310 10.01 -36.77 12.17
C GLY A 310 10.16 -35.77 11.01
N PRO A 311 11.39 -35.28 10.76
CA PRO A 311 11.63 -34.19 9.81
C PRO A 311 11.18 -34.58 8.39
N GLN A 312 10.11 -33.96 7.88
CA GLN A 312 9.73 -34.07 6.48
C GLN A 312 10.74 -33.29 5.63
N LYS A 313 11.50 -34.03 4.81
CA LYS A 313 12.30 -33.45 3.72
C LYS A 313 11.35 -32.81 2.71
N GLY A 314 11.70 -31.61 2.28
CA GLY A 314 10.96 -30.84 1.29
C GLY A 314 10.67 -31.64 0.02
N SER A 315 9.41 -31.65 -0.38
CA SER A 315 9.01 -31.91 -1.76
C SER A 315 8.93 -30.58 -2.49
N GLY A 316 9.67 -30.48 -3.59
CA GLY A 316 9.59 -29.34 -4.48
C GLY A 316 8.18 -29.18 -5.08
N SER A 317 7.87 -27.93 -5.45
CA SER A 317 6.94 -27.57 -6.52
C SER A 317 5.60 -28.35 -6.57
N ARG A 318 4.54 -27.68 -6.09
CA ARG A 318 3.09 -27.87 -6.40
C ARG A 318 2.16 -28.53 -5.38
N ASP A 319 2.57 -28.72 -4.12
CA ASP A 319 1.61 -28.98 -3.03
C ASP A 319 1.43 -27.74 -2.12
N LYS A 320 0.87 -26.66 -2.69
CA LYS A 320 0.29 -25.56 -1.89
C LYS A 320 -1.09 -26.03 -1.40
N LYS A 321 -1.16 -26.77 -0.29
CA LYS A 321 -2.40 -26.91 0.50
C LYS A 321 -2.17 -27.41 1.94
N LEU A 322 -1.25 -26.78 2.65
CA LEU A 322 -1.44 -26.57 4.08
C LEU A 322 -1.88 -25.12 4.22
N GLY A 323 -3.02 -24.88 4.86
CA GLY A 323 -3.39 -23.55 5.32
C GLY A 323 -2.30 -22.99 6.24
N LEU A 324 -2.33 -21.70 6.54
CA LEU A 324 -1.42 -21.13 7.53
C LEU A 324 -1.53 -21.87 8.87
N GLU A 325 -2.71 -22.40 9.18
CA GLU A 325 -2.94 -23.30 10.31
C GLU A 325 -2.34 -24.69 10.05
N GLY A 326 -1.39 -25.09 10.88
CA GLY A 326 -0.75 -26.40 10.83
C GLY A 326 0.64 -26.43 10.17
N ARG A 327 1.11 -25.31 9.59
CA ARG A 327 2.53 -25.19 9.22
C ARG A 327 3.41 -25.18 10.48
N PRO A 328 4.46 -26.03 10.57
CA PRO A 328 5.35 -26.03 11.72
C PRO A 328 6.13 -24.71 11.81
N PHE A 329 6.41 -24.27 13.03
CA PHE A 329 7.24 -23.10 13.27
C PHE A 329 8.61 -23.25 12.61
N THR A 330 9.08 -22.19 11.95
CA THR A 330 10.42 -22.19 11.35
C THR A 330 11.44 -21.91 12.45
N LYS A 331 12.14 -22.96 12.90
CA LYS A 331 13.21 -22.84 13.90
C LYS A 331 14.33 -21.94 13.40
N LEU A 332 15.05 -21.31 14.31
CA LEU A 332 16.11 -20.36 13.99
C LEU A 332 17.25 -21.04 13.19
N GLU A 333 17.58 -22.28 13.56
CA GLU A 333 18.53 -23.11 12.81
C GLU A 333 18.04 -23.41 11.39
N GLN A 334 16.73 -23.57 11.17
CA GLN A 334 16.20 -23.75 9.80
C GLN A 334 16.23 -22.42 9.04
N LEU A 335 15.78 -21.33 9.66
CA LEU A 335 15.73 -19.99 9.09
C LEU A 335 17.08 -19.55 8.52
N PHE A 336 18.18 -19.86 9.21
CA PHE A 336 19.52 -19.51 8.76
C PHE A 336 19.94 -20.19 7.47
N PHE A 337 19.37 -21.35 7.13
CA PHE A 337 19.80 -22.20 6.02
C PHE A 337 18.81 -22.26 4.86
N LEU A 338 17.67 -21.57 4.97
CA LEU A 338 16.69 -21.50 3.89
C LEU A 338 17.30 -20.96 2.60
N SER A 339 16.93 -21.58 1.49
CA SER A 339 17.14 -21.04 0.16
C SER A 339 16.02 -20.07 -0.23
N ARG A 340 16.19 -19.34 -1.34
CA ARG A 340 15.15 -18.43 -1.85
C ARG A 340 13.85 -19.16 -2.20
N ASP A 341 13.94 -20.38 -2.74
CA ASP A 341 12.77 -21.16 -3.17
C ASP A 341 11.93 -21.66 -1.98
N GLU A 342 12.51 -21.72 -0.78
CA GLU A 342 11.85 -22.11 0.46
C GLU A 342 11.34 -20.89 1.27
N PHE A 343 11.53 -19.68 0.76
CA PHE A 343 11.24 -18.43 1.47
C PHE A 343 9.98 -17.75 0.92
N ASP A 344 8.83 -18.08 1.50
CA ASP A 344 7.53 -17.46 1.17
C ASP A 344 7.03 -16.52 2.29
N GLY A 345 5.81 -15.96 2.15
CA GLY A 345 5.22 -15.04 3.13
C GLY A 345 5.26 -15.53 4.58
N PHE A 346 5.24 -16.85 4.81
CA PHE A 346 5.37 -17.44 6.14
C PHE A 346 6.79 -17.27 6.72
N GLN A 347 7.82 -17.50 5.91
CA GLN A 347 9.21 -17.28 6.31
C GLN A 347 9.55 -15.79 6.40
N TYR A 348 8.92 -14.93 5.58
CA TYR A 348 8.99 -13.47 5.78
C TYR A 348 8.51 -13.07 7.18
N ALA A 349 7.39 -13.61 7.66
CA ALA A 349 6.90 -13.33 9.01
C ALA A 349 7.90 -13.74 10.11
N HIS A 350 8.53 -14.93 9.98
CA HIS A 350 9.55 -15.39 10.93
C HIS A 350 10.80 -14.51 10.89
N ALA A 351 11.35 -14.25 9.69
CA ALA A 351 12.54 -13.42 9.50
C ALA A 351 12.33 -12.00 10.03
N TRP A 352 11.22 -11.35 9.67
CA TRP A 352 10.86 -10.04 10.19
C TRP A 352 10.74 -10.06 11.71
N SER A 353 10.05 -11.05 12.29
CA SER A 353 9.85 -11.09 13.76
C SER A 353 11.16 -11.31 14.51
N PHE A 354 12.09 -12.06 13.93
CA PHE A 354 13.42 -12.27 14.50
C PHE A 354 14.25 -10.98 14.44
N VAL A 355 14.26 -10.29 13.29
CA VAL A 355 14.91 -8.97 13.18
C VAL A 355 14.26 -7.95 14.13
N TYR A 356 12.93 -7.95 14.23
CA TYR A 356 12.19 -7.09 15.16
C TYR A 356 12.60 -7.37 16.61
N PHE A 357 12.70 -8.65 17.01
CA PHE A 357 13.25 -9.06 18.31
C PHE A 357 14.66 -8.53 18.54
N LEU A 358 15.58 -8.69 17.58
CA LEU A 358 16.97 -8.23 17.70
C LEU A 358 17.08 -6.70 17.90
N ASN A 359 16.11 -5.93 17.40
CA ASN A 359 16.08 -4.48 17.57
C ASN A 359 15.35 -4.01 18.85
N ASN A 360 14.43 -4.81 19.41
CA ASN A 360 13.49 -4.33 20.44
C ASN A 360 13.50 -5.10 21.76
N PHE A 361 14.06 -6.31 21.81
CA PHE A 361 14.09 -7.14 23.01
C PHE A 361 14.78 -6.43 24.20
N GLU A 362 14.16 -6.49 25.39
CA GLU A 362 14.65 -5.87 26.62
C GLU A 362 15.12 -4.41 26.42
N ASN A 363 14.26 -3.57 25.81
CA ASN A 363 14.57 -2.18 25.46
C ASN A 363 15.80 -2.04 24.53
N GLY A 364 15.91 -2.94 23.55
CA GLY A 364 16.97 -2.90 22.54
C GLY A 364 18.31 -3.48 23.01
N LYS A 365 18.30 -4.45 23.94
CA LYS A 365 19.50 -5.16 24.42
C LYS A 365 20.42 -5.62 23.29
N TYR A 366 19.84 -6.19 22.22
CA TYR A 366 20.60 -6.69 21.08
C TYR A 366 20.81 -5.68 19.96
N GLN A 367 20.16 -4.52 19.99
CA GLN A 367 20.11 -3.59 18.86
C GLN A 367 21.51 -3.17 18.39
N LYS A 368 22.35 -2.65 19.31
CA LYS A 368 23.71 -2.21 18.98
C LYS A 368 24.61 -3.34 18.50
N ALA A 369 24.42 -4.55 19.05
CA ALA A 369 25.18 -5.73 18.65
C ALA A 369 24.76 -6.20 17.25
N PHE A 370 23.45 -6.18 16.98
CA PHE A 370 22.88 -6.50 15.69
C PHE A 370 23.29 -5.49 14.62
N ASP A 371 23.34 -4.19 14.93
CA ASP A 371 23.86 -3.17 14.01
C ASP A 371 25.30 -3.44 13.60
N LYS A 372 26.16 -3.81 14.57
CA LYS A 372 27.55 -4.19 14.30
C LYS A 372 27.66 -5.50 13.51
N PHE A 373 26.80 -6.47 13.79
CA PHE A 373 26.69 -7.70 13.01
C PHE A 373 26.31 -7.39 11.57
N PHE A 374 25.22 -6.67 11.35
CA PHE A 374 24.68 -6.37 10.02
C PHE A 374 25.68 -5.55 9.21
N LYS A 375 26.21 -4.46 9.78
CA LYS A 375 27.27 -3.66 9.16
C LYS A 375 28.47 -4.54 8.79
N GLY A 376 29.02 -5.27 9.76
CA GLY A 376 30.21 -6.08 9.53
C GLY A 376 29.98 -7.21 8.53
N LEU A 377 28.78 -7.79 8.45
CA LEU A 377 28.44 -8.81 7.47
C LEU A 377 28.46 -8.22 6.05
N TYR A 378 27.79 -7.09 5.83
CA TYR A 378 27.71 -6.48 4.50
C TYR A 378 29.00 -5.78 4.07
N THR A 379 29.83 -5.30 5.01
CA THR A 379 31.18 -4.82 4.71
C THR A 379 32.23 -5.93 4.64
N LEU A 380 31.84 -7.19 4.86
CA LEU A 380 32.74 -8.34 4.96
C LEU A 380 33.91 -8.10 5.91
N GLU A 381 33.58 -7.86 7.19
CA GLU A 381 34.52 -7.61 8.29
C GLU A 381 35.70 -8.58 8.23
N LYS A 382 36.91 -8.03 8.36
CA LYS A 382 38.16 -8.79 8.23
C LYS A 382 38.13 -10.06 9.10
N GLY A 383 38.33 -11.21 8.45
CA GLY A 383 38.33 -12.52 9.11
C GLY A 383 37.04 -13.31 8.92
N LEU A 384 35.98 -12.73 8.34
CA LEU A 384 34.82 -13.49 7.90
C LEU A 384 35.19 -14.41 6.71
N PRO A 385 34.90 -15.71 6.79
CA PRO A 385 35.08 -16.61 5.65
C PRO A 385 34.16 -16.22 4.50
N VAL A 386 34.74 -16.07 3.31
CA VAL A 386 34.00 -15.78 2.08
C VAL A 386 34.30 -16.83 1.03
N GLU A 387 33.30 -17.22 0.27
CA GLU A 387 33.44 -18.14 -0.86
C GLU A 387 32.81 -17.57 -2.13
N PRO A 388 33.24 -18.01 -3.32
CA PRO A 388 32.61 -17.61 -4.57
C PRO A 388 31.12 -17.98 -4.62
N SER A 389 30.28 -17.06 -5.14
CA SER A 389 28.85 -17.29 -5.41
C SER A 389 28.47 -16.67 -6.75
N GLY A 390 28.26 -17.50 -7.78
CA GLY A 390 27.99 -17.01 -9.13
C GLY A 390 29.08 -16.03 -9.62
N ARG A 391 28.71 -14.77 -9.85
CA ARG A 391 29.64 -13.68 -10.24
C ARG A 391 30.19 -12.87 -9.05
N GLY A 392 29.83 -13.24 -7.84
CA GLY A 392 30.18 -12.55 -6.59
C GLY A 392 30.75 -13.50 -5.54
N LYS A 393 30.44 -13.20 -4.28
CA LYS A 393 30.94 -13.90 -3.09
C LYS A 393 29.88 -13.90 -2.00
N LYS A 394 29.90 -14.91 -1.14
CA LYS A 394 28.98 -15.03 -0.01
C LYS A 394 29.72 -15.50 1.24
N VAL A 395 29.04 -15.37 2.39
CA VAL A 395 29.44 -15.98 3.66
C VAL A 395 28.50 -17.16 3.87
N LYS A 396 29.02 -18.31 4.30
CA LYS A 396 28.19 -19.51 4.50
C LYS A 396 27.20 -19.32 5.66
N PRO A 397 26.00 -19.95 5.60
CA PRO A 397 25.02 -19.88 6.69
C PRO A 397 25.60 -20.17 8.09
N GLU A 398 26.47 -21.16 8.23
CA GLU A 398 27.10 -21.55 9.49
C GLU A 398 27.98 -20.42 10.07
N ASP A 399 28.71 -19.73 9.19
CA ASP A 399 29.60 -18.63 9.53
C ASP A 399 28.80 -17.36 9.86
N ILE A 400 27.70 -17.09 9.13
CA ILE A 400 26.77 -16.00 9.45
C ILE A 400 26.16 -16.21 10.84
N ARG A 401 25.66 -17.42 11.13
CA ARG A 401 25.12 -17.78 12.44
C ARG A 401 26.18 -17.61 13.54
N ALA A 402 27.37 -18.17 13.37
CA ALA A 402 28.44 -18.07 14.36
C ALA A 402 28.84 -16.61 14.61
N TYR A 403 28.90 -15.81 13.55
CA TYR A 403 29.19 -14.39 13.63
C TYR A 403 28.09 -13.61 14.38
N LEU A 404 26.82 -13.92 14.12
CA LEU A 404 25.69 -13.34 14.85
C LEU A 404 25.77 -13.65 16.34
N LEU A 405 25.86 -14.93 16.71
CA LEU A 405 25.94 -15.36 18.11
C LEU A 405 27.09 -14.68 18.85
N LYS A 406 28.27 -14.61 18.21
CA LYS A 406 29.44 -13.90 18.74
C LYS A 406 29.18 -12.42 18.96
N LYS A 407 28.56 -11.72 18.01
CA LYS A 407 28.26 -10.27 18.14
C LYS A 407 27.23 -10.00 19.23
N LEU A 408 26.21 -10.85 19.33
CA LEU A 408 25.17 -10.76 20.35
C LEU A 408 25.67 -11.18 21.75
N GLY A 409 26.75 -11.97 21.83
CA GLY A 409 27.26 -12.51 23.09
C GLY A 409 26.36 -13.61 23.66
N VAL A 410 25.67 -14.35 22.80
CA VAL A 410 24.76 -15.43 23.19
C VAL A 410 25.45 -16.78 23.00
N LYS A 411 25.18 -17.72 23.92
CA LYS A 411 25.87 -19.01 24.00
C LYS A 411 25.67 -19.88 22.75
N ASP A 412 24.42 -20.05 22.33
CA ASP A 412 24.04 -20.97 21.27
C ASP A 412 22.71 -20.53 20.62
N THR A 413 22.36 -21.13 19.48
CA THR A 413 21.12 -20.87 18.75
C THR A 413 19.89 -21.17 19.58
N ASP A 414 19.93 -22.19 20.44
CA ASP A 414 18.80 -22.61 21.25
C ASP A 414 18.41 -21.55 22.29
N GLU A 415 19.40 -20.93 22.95
CA GLU A 415 19.13 -19.81 23.86
C GLU A 415 18.54 -18.60 23.13
N LEU A 416 19.09 -18.27 21.96
CA LEU A 416 18.58 -17.16 21.16
C LEU A 416 17.14 -17.42 20.67
N GLU A 417 16.84 -18.65 20.23
CA GLU A 417 15.51 -19.06 19.81
C GLU A 417 14.51 -19.03 20.98
N ARG A 418 14.89 -19.51 22.17
CA ARG A 418 14.03 -19.43 23.37
C ARG A 418 13.65 -17.99 23.70
N GLN A 419 14.60 -17.07 23.67
CA GLN A 419 14.34 -15.66 23.94
C GLN A 419 13.46 -15.02 22.86
N TRP A 420 13.72 -15.32 21.59
CA TRP A 420 12.92 -14.82 20.47
C TRP A 420 11.48 -15.32 20.54
N ARG A 421 11.28 -16.62 20.75
CA ARG A 421 9.94 -17.24 20.91
C ARG A 421 9.18 -16.59 22.06
N ALA A 422 9.77 -16.56 23.25
CA ALA A 422 9.14 -15.98 24.44
C ALA A 422 8.78 -14.51 24.23
N TYR A 423 9.66 -13.75 23.56
CA TYR A 423 9.39 -12.35 23.22
C TYR A 423 8.20 -12.22 22.26
N VAL A 424 8.16 -13.01 21.18
CA VAL A 424 7.06 -12.95 20.20
C VAL A 424 5.74 -13.41 20.81
N GLU A 425 5.74 -14.46 21.63
CA GLU A 425 4.56 -14.94 22.36
C GLU A 425 4.01 -13.90 23.35
N ALA A 426 4.88 -13.11 23.95
CA ALA A 426 4.50 -12.05 24.90
C ALA A 426 3.92 -10.79 24.21
N ILE A 427 4.11 -10.62 22.90
CA ILE A 427 3.52 -9.48 22.17
C ILE A 427 2.01 -9.65 22.15
N SER A 428 1.29 -8.72 22.79
CA SER A 428 -0.16 -8.67 22.69
C SER A 428 -0.54 -8.27 21.26
N VAL A 429 -1.19 -9.20 20.56
CA VAL A 429 -1.75 -8.95 19.25
C VAL A 429 -3.26 -8.83 19.39
N ALA A 430 -3.82 -7.69 19.00
CA ALA A 430 -5.26 -7.57 18.82
C ALA A 430 -5.67 -8.55 17.71
N GLY A 431 -6.35 -9.64 18.10
CA GLY A 431 -6.69 -10.73 17.20
C GLY A 431 -7.42 -10.28 15.94
N PRO A 432 -8.46 -9.44 16.04
CA PRO A 432 -9.25 -9.05 14.87
C PRO A 432 -8.49 -8.14 13.88
N GLU A 433 -7.79 -7.10 14.34
CA GLU A 433 -7.03 -6.19 13.46
C GLU A 433 -5.85 -6.89 12.76
N ALA A 434 -5.13 -7.75 13.49
CA ALA A 434 -4.03 -8.51 12.93
C ALA A 434 -4.50 -9.49 11.85
N ARG A 435 -5.63 -10.15 12.09
CA ARG A 435 -6.29 -11.01 11.09
C ARG A 435 -6.76 -10.22 9.89
N LEU A 436 -7.41 -9.07 10.06
CA LEU A 436 -7.79 -8.21 8.93
C LEU A 436 -6.55 -7.90 8.07
N LYS A 437 -5.46 -7.46 8.70
CA LYS A 437 -4.23 -7.10 7.99
C LYS A 437 -3.63 -8.30 7.25
N ARG A 438 -3.61 -9.48 7.87
CA ARG A 438 -3.11 -10.71 7.24
C ARG A 438 -4.01 -11.21 6.11
N GLY A 439 -5.32 -11.20 6.30
CA GLY A 439 -6.29 -11.54 5.25
C GLY A 439 -6.18 -10.63 4.03
N LEU A 440 -5.96 -9.33 4.24
CA LEU A 440 -5.67 -8.38 3.16
C LEU A 440 -4.36 -8.69 2.43
N TYR A 441 -3.30 -9.08 3.15
CA TYR A 441 -2.03 -9.49 2.55
C TYR A 441 -2.19 -10.77 1.73
N LEU A 442 -2.83 -11.80 2.29
CA LEU A 442 -3.12 -13.06 1.61
C LEU A 442 -3.91 -12.83 0.32
N MET A 443 -4.93 -11.99 0.38
CA MET A 443 -5.76 -11.66 -0.79
C MET A 443 -5.02 -10.88 -1.88
N ASN A 444 -4.26 -9.83 -1.52
CA ASN A 444 -3.66 -8.91 -2.51
C ASN A 444 -2.26 -9.33 -3.00
N VAL A 445 -1.51 -10.07 -2.17
CA VAL A 445 -0.09 -10.39 -2.44
C VAL A 445 0.06 -11.87 -2.76
N GLU A 446 -0.41 -12.75 -1.89
CA GLU A 446 -0.29 -14.20 -2.08
C GLU A 446 -1.34 -14.77 -3.04
N LEU A 447 -2.42 -14.02 -3.28
CA LEU A 447 -3.61 -14.43 -4.03
C LEU A 447 -4.22 -15.72 -3.46
N ASP A 448 -4.14 -15.87 -2.13
CA ASP A 448 -4.62 -17.01 -1.37
C ASP A 448 -5.99 -16.67 -0.76
N PHE A 449 -7.02 -16.80 -1.59
CA PHE A 449 -8.38 -16.38 -1.23
C PHE A 449 -9.01 -17.27 -0.15
N GLU A 450 -8.70 -18.57 -0.13
CA GLU A 450 -9.23 -19.50 0.88
C GLU A 450 -8.71 -19.09 2.27
N ASN A 451 -7.38 -18.98 2.47
CA ASN A 451 -6.83 -18.57 3.76
C ASN A 451 -7.16 -17.11 4.10
N ALA A 452 -7.31 -16.23 3.10
CA ALA A 452 -7.78 -14.88 3.34
C ALA A 452 -9.19 -14.84 3.92
N LEU A 453 -10.11 -15.72 3.46
CA LEU A 453 -11.47 -15.79 4.00
C LEU A 453 -11.48 -16.15 5.48
N ASP A 454 -10.66 -17.10 5.91
CA ASP A 454 -10.60 -17.51 7.32
C ASP A 454 -10.22 -16.33 8.22
N ASP A 455 -9.18 -15.58 7.84
CA ASP A 455 -8.75 -14.39 8.57
C ASP A 455 -9.78 -13.26 8.51
N LEU A 456 -10.37 -13.00 7.34
CA LEU A 456 -11.34 -11.92 7.16
C LEU A 456 -12.63 -12.21 7.93
N ASN A 457 -13.10 -13.46 7.95
CA ASN A 457 -14.23 -13.89 8.77
C ASN A 457 -13.91 -13.72 10.25
N ALA A 458 -12.79 -14.26 10.72
CA ALA A 458 -12.42 -14.16 12.13
C ALA A 458 -12.10 -12.72 12.59
N ALA A 459 -11.75 -11.82 11.67
CA ALA A 459 -11.67 -10.38 11.94
C ALA A 459 -13.05 -9.74 12.11
N ILE A 460 -13.97 -10.01 11.18
CA ILE A 460 -15.35 -9.48 11.20
C ILE A 460 -16.12 -9.99 12.43
N ASP A 461 -16.04 -11.29 12.71
CA ASP A 461 -16.63 -11.94 13.89
C ASP A 461 -16.02 -11.41 15.19
N GLY A 462 -14.74 -11.02 15.14
CA GLY A 462 -14.03 -10.32 16.21
C GLY A 462 -14.43 -8.86 16.41
N GLY A 463 -15.40 -8.35 15.65
CA GLY A 463 -15.94 -6.99 15.80
C GLY A 463 -15.41 -5.96 14.79
N ILE A 464 -14.58 -6.36 13.82
CA ILE A 464 -14.12 -5.44 12.78
C ILE A 464 -15.26 -5.16 11.79
N GLN A 465 -15.89 -4.00 11.94
CA GLN A 465 -17.02 -3.56 11.12
C GLN A 465 -16.61 -2.40 10.19
N SER A 466 -15.61 -2.63 9.34
CA SER A 466 -15.10 -1.61 8.40
C SER A 466 -15.42 -1.97 6.96
N ALA A 467 -15.70 -0.96 6.12
CA ALA A 467 -15.98 -1.15 4.70
C ALA A 467 -14.87 -1.95 3.99
N ARG A 468 -13.61 -1.72 4.37
CA ARG A 468 -12.44 -2.44 3.86
C ARG A 468 -12.47 -3.94 4.17
N ALA A 469 -12.89 -4.33 5.37
CA ALA A 469 -12.98 -5.74 5.76
C ALA A 469 -14.03 -6.49 4.92
N PHE A 470 -15.23 -5.91 4.79
CA PHE A 470 -16.29 -6.47 3.95
C PHE A 470 -15.88 -6.49 2.47
N ALA A 471 -15.29 -5.42 1.93
CA ALA A 471 -14.85 -5.40 0.53
C ALA A 471 -13.78 -6.47 0.26
N ALA A 472 -12.82 -6.65 1.17
CA ALA A 472 -11.80 -7.70 1.03
C ALA A 472 -12.43 -9.10 1.10
N ARG A 473 -13.35 -9.34 2.04
CA ARG A 473 -14.06 -10.63 2.11
C ARG A 473 -14.89 -10.87 0.86
N GLY A 474 -15.59 -9.86 0.36
CA GLY A 474 -16.34 -9.91 -0.88
C GLY A 474 -15.46 -10.26 -2.08
N GLN A 475 -14.27 -9.67 -2.19
CA GLN A 475 -13.31 -10.05 -3.24
C GLN A 475 -12.87 -11.51 -3.09
N SER A 476 -12.45 -11.94 -1.90
CA SER A 476 -12.04 -13.34 -1.70
C SER A 476 -13.18 -14.33 -1.99
N LEU A 477 -14.41 -14.04 -1.54
CA LEU A 477 -15.61 -14.84 -1.83
C LEU A 477 -15.86 -14.94 -3.33
N ALA A 478 -15.71 -13.82 -4.05
CA ALA A 478 -15.88 -13.80 -5.50
C ALA A 478 -14.87 -14.74 -6.20
N PHE A 479 -13.60 -14.71 -5.79
CA PHE A 479 -12.54 -15.56 -6.34
C PHE A 479 -12.63 -17.03 -5.87
N THR A 480 -13.38 -17.32 -4.81
CA THR A 480 -13.75 -18.70 -4.40
C THR A 480 -15.15 -19.12 -4.90
N ASN A 481 -15.69 -18.42 -5.91
CA ASN A 481 -16.95 -18.74 -6.58
C ASN A 481 -18.22 -18.62 -5.69
N GLU A 482 -18.18 -17.74 -4.68
CA GLU A 482 -19.31 -17.39 -3.81
C GLU A 482 -19.89 -16.00 -4.17
N ARG A 483 -20.41 -15.89 -5.40
CA ARG A 483 -20.83 -14.61 -6.00
C ARG A 483 -21.88 -13.86 -5.19
N GLU A 484 -22.96 -14.53 -4.80
CA GLU A 484 -24.10 -13.86 -4.16
C GLU A 484 -23.65 -13.22 -2.83
N LYS A 485 -22.86 -13.95 -2.04
CA LYS A 485 -22.26 -13.44 -0.81
C LYS A 485 -21.27 -12.30 -1.06
N SER A 486 -20.51 -12.35 -2.15
CA SER A 486 -19.62 -11.23 -2.51
C SER A 486 -20.39 -9.93 -2.77
N ILE A 487 -21.54 -10.01 -3.44
CA ILE A 487 -22.38 -8.84 -3.73
C ILE A 487 -22.95 -8.26 -2.43
N GLU A 488 -23.37 -9.11 -1.49
CA GLU A 488 -23.81 -8.68 -0.16
C GLU A 488 -22.72 -7.91 0.59
N ASP A 489 -21.50 -8.43 0.57
CA ASP A 489 -20.34 -7.79 1.19
C ASP A 489 -19.98 -6.45 0.54
N PHE A 490 -20.03 -6.35 -0.79
CA PHE A 490 -19.81 -5.08 -1.48
C PHE A 490 -20.90 -4.06 -1.17
N LYS A 491 -22.17 -4.48 -1.10
CA LYS A 491 -23.27 -3.60 -0.64
C LYS A 491 -23.01 -3.11 0.77
N LYS A 492 -22.54 -3.98 1.68
CA LYS A 492 -22.20 -3.58 3.04
C LYS A 492 -21.02 -2.61 3.08
N ALA A 493 -20.02 -2.80 2.24
CA ALA A 493 -18.90 -1.86 2.11
C ALA A 493 -19.36 -0.47 1.64
N VAL A 494 -20.26 -0.41 0.65
CA VAL A 494 -20.87 0.85 0.18
C VAL A 494 -21.73 1.51 1.26
N GLU A 495 -22.47 0.73 2.07
CA GLU A 495 -23.25 1.26 3.19
C GLU A 495 -22.35 1.90 4.27
N LEU A 496 -21.23 1.23 4.60
CA LEU A 496 -20.29 1.68 5.64
C LEU A 496 -19.43 2.86 5.18
N ASP A 497 -19.13 2.96 3.89
CA ASP A 497 -18.38 4.07 3.30
C ASP A 497 -19.02 4.55 1.99
N PRO A 498 -20.12 5.33 2.08
CA PRO A 498 -20.95 5.69 0.92
C PRO A 498 -20.27 6.66 -0.04
N LEU A 499 -19.19 7.31 0.37
CA LEU A 499 -18.42 8.26 -0.43
C LEU A 499 -17.17 7.63 -1.07
N SER A 500 -17.02 6.31 -1.02
CA SER A 500 -15.94 5.59 -1.69
C SER A 500 -16.35 5.16 -3.10
N GLY A 501 -15.70 5.70 -4.12
CA GLY A 501 -15.89 5.27 -5.51
C GLY A 501 -15.44 3.83 -5.70
N ARG A 502 -14.35 3.42 -5.03
CA ARG A 502 -13.84 2.03 -5.05
C ARG A 502 -14.90 0.99 -4.72
N TYR A 503 -15.63 1.15 -3.62
CA TYR A 503 -16.60 0.12 -3.20
C TYR A 503 -17.79 0.03 -4.15
N ARG A 504 -18.20 1.17 -4.73
CA ARG A 504 -19.23 1.20 -5.78
C ARG A 504 -18.75 0.57 -7.08
N TYR A 505 -17.49 0.81 -7.47
CA TYR A 505 -16.86 0.16 -8.60
C TYR A 505 -16.84 -1.37 -8.43
N LEU A 506 -16.39 -1.87 -7.28
CA LEU A 506 -16.40 -3.31 -6.97
C LEU A 506 -17.81 -3.89 -7.00
N LEU A 507 -18.79 -3.19 -6.43
CA LEU A 507 -20.19 -3.61 -6.47
C LEU A 507 -20.72 -3.67 -7.91
N SER A 508 -20.49 -2.64 -8.71
CA SER A 508 -20.89 -2.59 -10.12
C SER A 508 -20.33 -3.77 -10.92
N ARG A 509 -19.02 -4.03 -10.77
CA ARG A 509 -18.30 -5.15 -11.37
C ARG A 509 -18.89 -6.51 -10.97
N ALA A 510 -19.13 -6.71 -9.67
CA ALA A 510 -19.74 -7.95 -9.17
C ALA A 510 -21.16 -8.16 -9.72
N LEU A 511 -21.95 -7.08 -9.81
CA LEU A 511 -23.32 -7.08 -10.34
C LEU A 511 -23.37 -7.44 -11.83
N THR A 512 -22.39 -7.01 -12.63
CA THR A 512 -22.28 -7.38 -14.06
C THR A 512 -21.66 -8.75 -14.28
N GLY A 513 -21.27 -9.46 -13.22
CA GLY A 513 -20.74 -10.79 -13.34
C GLY A 513 -19.24 -10.90 -13.53
N GLY A 514 -18.44 -9.88 -13.26
CA GLY A 514 -17.00 -10.04 -13.39
C GLY A 514 -16.19 -9.11 -12.50
N LEU A 515 -15.16 -9.64 -11.85
CA LEU A 515 -14.24 -8.89 -11.01
C LEU A 515 -12.81 -9.04 -11.50
N THR A 516 -12.02 -8.00 -11.25
CA THR A 516 -10.58 -8.02 -11.48
C THR A 516 -9.87 -7.66 -10.20
N LEU A 517 -8.84 -8.43 -9.88
CA LEU A 517 -7.94 -8.17 -8.76
C LEU A 517 -6.54 -8.57 -9.19
N GLU A 518 -5.62 -7.62 -9.20
CA GLU A 518 -4.20 -7.88 -9.46
C GLU A 518 -3.92 -8.69 -10.73
N GLY A 519 -4.56 -8.32 -11.84
CA GLY A 519 -4.40 -8.97 -13.13
C GLY A 519 -5.10 -10.34 -13.25
N LEU A 520 -5.69 -10.84 -12.18
CA LEU A 520 -6.68 -11.91 -12.24
C LEU A 520 -8.02 -11.33 -12.65
N SER A 521 -8.74 -12.05 -13.50
CA SER A 521 -10.14 -11.78 -13.81
C SER A 521 -10.97 -13.02 -13.57
N ILE A 522 -12.11 -12.83 -12.95
CA ILE A 522 -13.18 -13.83 -12.90
C ILE A 522 -14.34 -13.32 -13.73
N ASP A 523 -14.94 -14.24 -14.48
CA ASP A 523 -16.17 -14.05 -15.22
C ASP A 523 -17.15 -15.12 -14.74
N PHE A 524 -18.22 -14.66 -14.09
CA PHE A 524 -19.29 -15.51 -13.61
C PHE A 524 -20.14 -15.90 -14.81
N LYS A 525 -20.00 -17.16 -15.27
CA LYS A 525 -20.63 -17.72 -16.49
C LYS A 525 -22.15 -17.52 -16.61
N GLU A 526 -22.85 -17.19 -15.52
CA GLU A 526 -24.29 -16.98 -15.44
C GLU A 526 -24.69 -15.51 -15.21
N ALA A 527 -23.85 -14.55 -15.60
CA ALA A 527 -24.23 -13.15 -15.53
C ALA A 527 -25.29 -12.82 -16.58
N ALA A 528 -26.45 -12.33 -16.13
CA ALA A 528 -27.49 -11.81 -17.00
C ALA A 528 -26.88 -10.74 -17.92
N LYS A 529 -26.77 -11.07 -19.21
CA LYS A 529 -26.22 -10.22 -20.28
C LYS A 529 -27.04 -8.95 -20.56
N GLU A 530 -28.06 -8.63 -19.77
CA GLU A 530 -28.97 -7.52 -20.02
C GLU A 530 -29.11 -6.59 -18.80
N ALA A 531 -28.66 -5.34 -18.99
CA ALA A 531 -29.12 -4.13 -18.31
C ALA A 531 -29.34 -4.19 -16.78
N ASN A 532 -28.27 -4.38 -16.00
CA ASN A 532 -28.34 -4.11 -14.58
C ASN A 532 -28.26 -2.59 -14.33
N ALA A 533 -29.42 -1.93 -14.27
CA ALA A 533 -29.53 -0.49 -13.99
C ALA A 533 -28.83 -0.10 -12.67
N ASP A 534 -28.80 -1.00 -11.68
CA ASP A 534 -28.03 -0.79 -10.45
C ASP A 534 -26.54 -0.77 -10.74
N ALA A 535 -26.03 -1.70 -11.55
CA ALA A 535 -24.61 -1.72 -11.90
C ALA A 535 -24.19 -0.45 -12.67
N LYS A 536 -25.01 0.04 -13.60
CA LYS A 536 -24.78 1.31 -14.31
C LYS A 536 -24.77 2.48 -13.33
N ARG A 537 -25.73 2.54 -12.40
CA ARG A 537 -25.80 3.57 -11.36
C ARG A 537 -24.55 3.57 -10.49
N GLU A 538 -24.14 2.41 -9.98
CA GLU A 538 -22.95 2.30 -9.13
C GLU A 538 -21.66 2.66 -9.90
N ALA A 539 -21.56 2.29 -11.19
CA ALA A 539 -20.43 2.69 -12.03
C ALA A 539 -20.38 4.21 -12.25
N GLY A 540 -21.53 4.84 -12.54
CA GLY A 540 -21.62 6.28 -12.73
C GLY A 540 -21.29 7.05 -11.46
N LEU A 541 -21.85 6.64 -10.31
CA LEU A 541 -21.51 7.23 -9.02
C LEU A 541 -20.04 7.02 -8.63
N ALA A 542 -19.45 5.86 -8.94
CA ALA A 542 -18.02 5.65 -8.73
C ALA A 542 -17.17 6.65 -9.54
N SER A 543 -17.52 6.83 -10.82
CA SER A 543 -16.88 7.79 -11.71
C SER A 543 -17.06 9.26 -11.27
N GLU A 544 -18.15 9.60 -10.58
CA GLU A 544 -18.38 10.96 -10.07
C GLU A 544 -17.71 11.22 -8.71
N LEU A 545 -17.55 10.19 -7.87
CA LEU A 545 -16.86 10.28 -6.59
C LEU A 545 -15.33 10.34 -6.73
N GLU A 546 -14.79 9.67 -7.74
CA GLU A 546 -13.35 9.61 -8.05
C GLU A 546 -13.11 9.88 -9.55
N PRO A 547 -13.42 11.09 -10.03
CA PRO A 547 -13.37 11.43 -11.46
C PRO A 547 -11.96 11.37 -12.06
N GLU A 548 -10.91 11.33 -11.24
CA GLU A 548 -9.53 11.12 -11.66
C GLU A 548 -9.20 9.65 -11.97
N ASN A 549 -10.05 8.70 -11.56
CA ASN A 549 -9.79 7.27 -11.71
C ASN A 549 -10.19 6.76 -13.11
N ASP A 550 -9.21 6.65 -14.01
CA ASP A 550 -9.41 6.18 -15.40
C ASP A 550 -10.19 4.87 -15.47
N ARG A 551 -9.89 3.92 -14.58
CA ARG A 551 -10.56 2.60 -14.56
C ARG A 551 -12.05 2.71 -14.25
N MET A 552 -12.45 3.64 -13.39
CA MET A 552 -13.86 3.85 -13.06
C MET A 552 -14.60 4.55 -14.20
N ARG A 553 -13.96 5.54 -14.83
CA ARG A 553 -14.53 6.25 -15.99
C ARG A 553 -14.71 5.33 -17.19
N GLU A 554 -13.66 4.60 -17.57
CA GLU A 554 -13.70 3.61 -18.66
C GLU A 554 -14.72 2.51 -18.36
N TRP A 555 -14.83 2.08 -17.10
CA TRP A 555 -15.86 1.12 -16.71
C TRP A 555 -17.27 1.65 -16.88
N PHE A 556 -17.53 2.90 -16.51
CA PHE A 556 -18.84 3.51 -16.72
C PHE A 556 -19.18 3.66 -18.20
N GLN A 557 -18.20 3.99 -19.06
CA GLN A 557 -18.38 4.07 -20.50
C GLN A 557 -18.81 2.74 -21.15
N HIS A 558 -18.51 1.59 -20.55
CA HIS A 558 -19.03 0.30 -21.05
C HIS A 558 -20.57 0.17 -20.95
N PHE A 559 -21.25 1.05 -20.22
CA PHE A 559 -22.71 1.10 -20.11
C PHE A 559 -23.35 2.17 -21.00
N GLU A 560 -22.57 2.94 -21.75
CA GLU A 560 -23.00 3.94 -22.74
C GLU A 560 -22.89 3.39 -24.16
#